data_AF-A0A101ERG6-F1
#
_entry.id   AF-A0A101ERG6-F1
#
_cell.length_a   1.000
_cell.length_b   1.000
_cell.length_c   1.000
_cell.angle_alpha   90.00
_cell.angle_beta   90.00
_cell.angle_gamma   90.00
#
_symmetry.space_group_name_H-M   'P 1'
#
loop_
_entity.id
_entity.type
_entity.pdbx_description
1 polymer ?
#
loop_
_entity_poly.entity_id
_entity_poly.type
_entity_poly.pdbx_seq_one_letter_code
_entity_poly.pdbx_strand_id
1 'polypeptide(L)'
;GKRDDNLNLIELAKEKGYIYVKTREELSKISADSDKILALFAPSHLDPASSRKEQPMLYEMVEKVLEILSKDDEPFFLMVEGSQIDWEAHDNDIYGVWKEVVEFDKAVQVALDFALKRGDTLVIVTADHETGGLGLSSGDYRVDVDKIRNFKKTTDWIMANYSPKDREKFKKAIEEYFGLTLSDEDLNRISMSKNPKIELGRILGEKVSVGWTTTTHSGTPVPIFAFGPGAENFTGFLDNTEIPRIIMKLTGYSLQYPLLKEPVTK
;
A
#
# COMPACT_ATOMS: atom_id res chain seq x y z
N GLY A 1 16.86 14.59 10.02
CA GLY A 1 16.05 13.38 10.29
C GLY A 1 15.36 13.54 11.63
N LYS A 2 14.57 12.54 12.07
CA LYS A 2 13.89 12.55 13.39
C LYS A 2 14.71 11.95 14.53
N ARG A 3 15.93 11.45 14.26
CA ARG A 3 16.83 10.87 15.26
C ARG A 3 17.40 11.95 16.18
N ASP A 4 17.61 11.62 17.44
CA ASP A 4 18.12 12.47 18.52
C ASP A 4 19.54 12.06 18.98
N ASP A 5 20.14 11.07 18.35
CA ASP A 5 21.43 10.46 18.74
C ASP A 5 22.63 10.92 17.90
N ASN A 6 22.46 11.97 17.07
CA ASN A 6 23.49 12.52 16.17
C ASN A 6 24.08 11.51 15.16
N LEU A 7 23.49 10.32 14.98
CA LEU A 7 23.97 9.33 14.03
C LEU A 7 23.50 9.62 12.61
N ASN A 8 24.43 9.61 11.66
CA ASN A 8 24.12 9.65 10.24
C ASN A 8 24.20 8.23 9.63
N LEU A 9 23.07 7.52 9.65
CA LEU A 9 22.99 6.16 9.14
C LEU A 9 23.18 6.05 7.62
N ILE A 10 22.97 7.14 6.87
CA ILE A 10 23.25 7.17 5.43
C ILE A 10 24.76 7.11 5.19
N GLU A 11 25.55 7.87 5.95
CA GLU A 11 27.02 7.79 5.83
C GLU A 11 27.53 6.42 6.30
N LEU A 12 26.99 5.89 7.40
CA LEU A 12 27.33 4.53 7.84
C LEU A 12 26.98 3.46 6.78
N ALA A 13 25.87 3.61 6.07
CA ALA A 13 25.51 2.71 4.98
C ALA A 13 26.50 2.81 3.82
N LYS A 14 26.89 4.03 3.42
CA LYS A 14 27.92 4.24 2.38
C LYS A 14 29.27 3.64 2.79
N GLU A 15 29.70 3.81 4.03
CA GLU A 15 30.91 3.18 4.58
C GLU A 15 30.84 1.64 4.52
N LYS A 16 29.64 1.06 4.60
CA LYS A 16 29.38 -0.38 4.43
C LYS A 16 29.21 -0.82 2.97
N GLY A 17 29.47 0.08 2.01
CA GLY A 17 29.42 -0.18 0.58
C GLY A 17 28.05 -0.03 -0.06
N TYR A 18 27.07 0.59 0.60
CA TYR A 18 25.78 0.86 -0.01
C TYR A 18 25.85 2.05 -0.97
N ILE A 19 25.31 1.87 -2.17
CA ILE A 19 24.98 2.97 -3.07
C ILE A 19 23.73 3.65 -2.52
N TYR A 20 23.82 4.96 -2.28
CA TYR A 20 22.69 5.74 -1.77
C TYR A 20 21.93 6.42 -2.91
N VAL A 21 20.63 6.13 -2.99
CA VAL A 21 19.72 6.59 -4.04
C VAL A 21 18.60 7.42 -3.42
N LYS A 22 18.27 8.55 -4.04
CA LYS A 22 17.28 9.52 -3.57
C LYS A 22 16.19 9.84 -4.58
N THR A 23 16.40 9.57 -5.87
CA THR A 23 15.46 9.97 -6.92
C THR A 23 15.11 8.80 -7.83
N ARG A 24 13.95 8.89 -8.48
CA ARG A 24 13.54 7.94 -9.53
C ARG A 24 14.55 7.86 -10.67
N GLU A 25 15.12 9.00 -11.06
CA GLU A 25 16.16 9.05 -12.09
C GLU A 25 17.44 8.32 -11.64
N GLU A 26 17.91 8.55 -10.41
CA GLU A 26 19.06 7.83 -9.86
C GLU A 26 18.80 6.32 -9.80
N LEU A 27 17.60 5.89 -9.38
CA LEU A 27 17.20 4.48 -9.36
C LEU A 27 17.29 3.84 -10.75
N SER A 28 16.83 4.54 -11.79
CA SER A 28 16.87 4.02 -13.17
C SER A 28 18.29 3.80 -13.69
N LYS A 29 19.27 4.54 -13.15
CA LYS A 29 20.69 4.48 -13.54
C LYS A 29 21.48 3.45 -12.74
N ILE A 30 20.87 2.80 -11.75
CA ILE A 30 21.53 1.73 -11.01
C ILE A 30 21.80 0.54 -11.94
N SER A 31 23.07 0.15 -11.98
CA SER A 31 23.53 -1.03 -12.73
C SER A 31 22.92 -2.30 -12.14
N ALA A 32 22.52 -3.24 -13.00
CA ALA A 32 22.16 -4.59 -12.61
C ALA A 32 23.26 -5.26 -11.76
N ASP A 33 24.54 -4.94 -12.04
CA ASP A 33 25.70 -5.50 -11.33
C ASP A 33 25.88 -4.99 -9.89
N SER A 34 25.03 -4.07 -9.43
CA SER A 34 25.13 -3.51 -8.07
C SER A 34 24.80 -4.57 -7.00
N ASP A 35 25.39 -4.44 -5.80
CA ASP A 35 25.13 -5.40 -4.69
C ASP A 35 24.27 -4.78 -3.58
N LYS A 36 24.70 -3.63 -3.05
CA LYS A 36 24.10 -3.02 -1.86
C LYS A 36 23.56 -1.66 -2.20
N ILE A 37 22.25 -1.48 -2.07
CA ILE A 37 21.57 -0.23 -2.39
C ILE A 37 20.69 0.17 -1.21
N LEU A 38 20.80 1.44 -0.82
CA LEU A 38 19.89 2.08 0.11
C LEU A 38 19.16 3.17 -0.67
N ALA A 39 17.88 2.95 -0.96
CA ALA A 39 17.07 3.91 -1.70
C ALA A 39 16.03 4.55 -0.78
N LEU A 40 16.11 5.87 -0.59
CA LEU A 40 15.20 6.64 0.26
C LEU A 40 14.68 7.85 -0.52
N PHE A 41 13.49 7.71 -1.10
CA PHE A 41 12.90 8.70 -2.01
C PHE A 41 12.06 9.79 -1.31
N ALA A 42 11.82 9.65 -0.01
CA ALA A 42 11.02 10.58 0.77
C ALA A 42 11.50 10.71 2.23
N PRO A 43 11.26 11.85 2.91
CA PRO A 43 11.57 12.00 4.33
C PRO A 43 10.70 11.16 5.29
N SER A 44 9.54 10.70 4.83
CA SER A 44 8.59 9.89 5.61
C SER A 44 8.09 8.70 4.78
N HIS A 45 6.97 8.87 4.10
CA HIS A 45 6.38 7.91 3.16
C HIS A 45 6.44 8.50 1.75
N LEU A 46 6.27 7.65 0.73
CA LEU A 46 6.05 8.13 -0.64
C LEU A 46 4.71 8.87 -0.72
N ASP A 47 4.58 9.73 -1.72
CA ASP A 47 3.28 10.31 -2.08
C ASP A 47 2.32 9.17 -2.47
N PRO A 48 1.01 9.28 -2.24
CA PRO A 48 0.05 8.28 -2.70
C PRO A 48 0.14 8.05 -4.21
N ALA A 49 -0.08 6.83 -4.67
CA ALA A 49 -0.15 6.41 -6.08
C ALA A 49 -1.04 7.32 -6.93
N SER A 50 -2.09 7.87 -6.32
CA SER A 50 -3.04 8.80 -6.95
C SER A 50 -2.44 10.16 -7.34
N SER A 51 -1.28 10.54 -6.77
CA SER A 51 -0.65 11.85 -6.94
C SER A 51 0.87 11.83 -7.11
N ARG A 52 1.51 10.66 -6.95
CA ARG A 52 2.95 10.47 -7.11
C ARG A 52 3.42 10.82 -8.53
N LYS A 53 4.44 11.69 -8.63
CA LYS A 53 5.02 12.13 -9.92
C LYS A 53 6.52 11.86 -10.01
N GLU A 54 7.28 12.45 -9.07
CA GLU A 54 8.75 12.48 -9.10
C GLU A 54 9.40 11.25 -8.46
N GLN A 55 8.70 10.59 -7.54
CA GLN A 55 9.14 9.37 -6.87
C GLN A 55 8.82 8.14 -7.73
N PRO A 56 9.59 7.04 -7.61
CA PRO A 56 9.30 5.82 -8.33
C PRO A 56 7.98 5.20 -7.87
N MET A 57 7.28 4.56 -8.80
CA MET A 57 6.17 3.68 -8.48
C MET A 57 6.69 2.35 -7.92
N LEU A 58 5.86 1.65 -7.16
CA LEU A 58 6.21 0.38 -6.53
C LEU A 58 6.69 -0.65 -7.55
N TYR A 59 5.96 -0.78 -8.66
CA TYR A 59 6.32 -1.72 -9.73
C TYR A 59 7.68 -1.39 -10.37
N GLU A 60 8.08 -0.12 -10.46
CA GLU A 60 9.42 0.26 -10.97
C GLU A 60 10.52 -0.15 -9.98
N MET A 61 10.26 -0.04 -8.68
CA MET A 61 11.18 -0.53 -7.64
C MET A 61 11.29 -2.05 -7.68
N VAL A 62 10.18 -2.77 -7.90
CA VAL A 62 10.16 -4.23 -8.05
C VAL A 62 10.93 -4.67 -9.30
N GLU A 63 10.71 -4.02 -10.44
CA GLU A 63 11.46 -4.30 -11.68
C GLU A 63 12.96 -4.15 -11.45
N LYS A 64 13.39 -3.03 -10.85
CA LYS A 64 14.81 -2.77 -10.61
C LYS A 64 15.42 -3.74 -9.60
N VAL A 65 14.75 -4.04 -8.49
CA VAL A 65 15.30 -4.95 -7.49
C VAL A 65 15.39 -6.39 -8.01
N LEU A 66 14.44 -6.84 -8.84
CA LEU A 66 14.50 -8.16 -9.47
C LEU A 66 15.64 -8.23 -10.51
N GLU A 67 15.87 -7.18 -11.30
CA GLU A 67 17.02 -7.08 -12.21
C GLU A 67 18.35 -7.27 -11.46
N ILE A 68 18.49 -6.62 -10.30
CA ILE A 68 19.70 -6.68 -9.49
C ILE A 68 19.87 -8.04 -8.78
N LEU A 69 18.81 -8.53 -8.13
CA LEU A 69 18.88 -9.76 -7.33
C LEU A 69 19.02 -11.02 -8.18
N SER A 70 18.61 -10.98 -9.45
CA SER A 70 18.66 -12.14 -10.36
C SER A 70 19.90 -12.22 -11.25
N LYS A 71 20.85 -11.28 -11.12
CA LYS A 71 22.01 -11.15 -12.04
C LYS A 71 22.92 -12.38 -12.09
N ASP A 72 23.06 -13.11 -10.97
CA ASP A 72 23.99 -14.24 -10.82
C ASP A 72 23.27 -15.59 -10.61
N ASP A 73 21.94 -15.64 -10.80
CA ASP A 73 21.08 -16.81 -10.48
C ASP A 73 21.18 -17.31 -9.02
N GLU A 74 21.76 -16.53 -8.11
CA GLU A 74 21.76 -16.80 -6.68
C GLU A 74 20.35 -16.66 -6.08
N PRO A 75 19.96 -17.53 -5.13
CA PRO A 75 18.64 -17.47 -4.52
C PRO A 75 18.53 -16.21 -3.64
N PHE A 76 17.37 -15.56 -3.69
CA PHE A 76 17.06 -14.39 -2.88
C PHE A 76 15.69 -14.49 -2.23
N PHE A 77 15.51 -13.71 -1.18
CA PHE A 77 14.21 -13.43 -0.58
C PHE A 77 13.90 -11.94 -0.78
N LEU A 78 12.72 -11.65 -1.32
CA LEU A 78 12.24 -10.29 -1.54
C LEU A 78 10.88 -10.11 -0.86
N MET A 79 10.75 -9.04 -0.07
CA MET A 79 9.48 -8.58 0.48
C MET A 79 9.12 -7.24 -0.15
N VAL A 80 7.89 -7.14 -0.66
CA VAL A 80 7.34 -5.96 -1.31
C VAL A 80 6.04 -5.61 -0.62
N GLU A 81 5.87 -4.32 -0.26
CA GLU A 81 4.71 -3.84 0.49
C GLU A 81 3.99 -2.72 -0.28
N GLY A 82 2.70 -2.89 -0.53
CA GLY A 82 1.79 -1.83 -1.00
C GLY A 82 1.18 -1.07 0.17
N SER A 83 2.00 -0.31 0.90
CA SER A 83 1.68 0.18 2.25
C SER A 83 0.51 1.17 2.34
N GLN A 84 0.26 1.96 1.30
CA GLN A 84 -0.74 3.05 1.37
C GLN A 84 -2.17 2.59 1.11
N ILE A 85 -2.42 1.32 0.75
CA ILE A 85 -3.77 0.75 0.71
C ILE A 85 -4.44 0.91 2.09
N ASP A 86 -3.70 0.60 3.15
CA ASP A 86 -4.14 0.75 4.55
C ASP A 86 -4.48 2.21 4.89
N TRP A 87 -3.63 3.14 4.47
CA TRP A 87 -3.76 4.55 4.83
C TRP A 87 -4.97 5.21 4.18
N GLU A 88 -5.16 4.96 2.89
CA GLU A 88 -6.35 5.45 2.17
C GLU A 88 -7.63 4.79 2.71
N ALA A 89 -7.55 3.55 3.21
CA ALA A 89 -8.66 2.87 3.84
C ALA A 89 -8.97 3.43 5.25
N HIS A 90 -7.96 3.82 6.03
CA HIS A 90 -8.17 4.56 7.29
C HIS A 90 -8.94 5.86 7.07
N ASP A 91 -8.72 6.50 5.92
CA ASP A 91 -9.42 7.71 5.50
C ASP A 91 -10.80 7.46 4.90
N ASN A 92 -11.20 6.19 4.72
CA ASN A 92 -12.41 5.77 4.02
C ASN A 92 -12.49 6.35 2.59
N ASP A 93 -11.34 6.47 1.92
CA ASP A 93 -11.20 7.04 0.58
C ASP A 93 -11.17 5.94 -0.48
N ILE A 94 -12.33 5.64 -1.08
CA ILE A 94 -12.42 4.59 -2.10
C ILE A 94 -11.58 4.87 -3.36
N TYR A 95 -11.34 6.15 -3.69
CA TYR A 95 -10.48 6.48 -4.82
C TYR A 95 -9.01 6.23 -4.47
N GLY A 96 -8.58 6.67 -3.30
CA GLY A 96 -7.25 6.38 -2.76
C GLY A 96 -6.97 4.88 -2.75
N VAL A 97 -7.82 4.10 -2.08
CA VAL A 97 -7.70 2.64 -1.99
C VAL A 97 -7.62 1.99 -3.37
N TRP A 98 -8.53 2.35 -4.28
CA TRP A 98 -8.50 1.80 -5.65
C TRP A 98 -7.18 2.11 -6.36
N LYS A 99 -6.66 3.33 -6.23
CA LYS A 99 -5.41 3.73 -6.90
C LYS A 99 -4.20 2.99 -6.32
N GLU A 100 -4.15 2.78 -5.02
CA GLU A 100 -3.10 2.01 -4.33
C GLU A 100 -3.17 0.52 -4.69
N VAL A 101 -4.37 -0.08 -4.71
CA VAL A 101 -4.55 -1.48 -5.15
C VAL A 101 -4.09 -1.67 -6.59
N VAL A 102 -4.40 -0.74 -7.49
CA VAL A 102 -3.93 -0.79 -8.89
C VAL A 102 -2.40 -0.63 -8.99
N GLU A 103 -1.77 0.16 -8.13
CA GLU A 103 -0.30 0.23 -8.08
C GLU A 103 0.29 -1.10 -7.60
N PHE A 104 -0.27 -1.68 -6.54
CA PHE A 104 0.19 -2.96 -5.99
C PHE A 104 -0.02 -4.12 -6.97
N ASP A 105 -1.16 -4.16 -7.68
CA ASP A 105 -1.45 -5.14 -8.73
C ASP A 105 -0.40 -5.13 -9.84
N LYS A 106 0.08 -3.94 -10.25
CA LYS A 106 1.20 -3.84 -11.19
C LYS A 106 2.51 -4.40 -10.63
N ALA A 107 2.79 -4.20 -9.35
CA ALA A 107 3.97 -4.79 -8.72
C ALA A 107 3.86 -6.32 -8.64
N VAL A 108 2.67 -6.85 -8.37
CA VAL A 108 2.38 -8.29 -8.43
C VAL A 108 2.56 -8.82 -9.85
N GLN A 109 2.08 -8.09 -10.87
CA GLN A 109 2.28 -8.47 -12.28
C GLN A 109 3.77 -8.59 -12.63
N VAL A 110 4.61 -7.64 -12.21
CA VAL A 110 6.06 -7.70 -12.41
C VAL A 110 6.66 -8.96 -11.76
N ALA A 111 6.28 -9.26 -10.52
CA ALA A 111 6.76 -10.45 -9.82
C ALA A 111 6.29 -11.75 -10.48
N LEU A 112 5.04 -11.81 -10.96
CA LEU A 112 4.50 -12.96 -11.69
C LEU A 112 5.16 -13.13 -13.06
N ASP A 113 5.42 -12.05 -13.80
CA ASP A 113 6.12 -12.11 -15.09
C ASP A 113 7.56 -12.59 -14.93
N PHE A 114 8.22 -12.21 -13.84
CA PHE A 114 9.52 -12.72 -13.45
C PHE A 114 9.45 -14.23 -13.15
N ALA A 115 8.50 -14.63 -12.30
CA ALA A 115 8.32 -16.04 -11.93
C ALA A 115 7.87 -16.91 -13.11
N LEU A 116 7.04 -16.43 -14.03
CA LEU A 116 6.60 -17.20 -15.20
C LEU A 116 7.75 -17.55 -16.15
N LYS A 117 8.77 -16.69 -16.19
CA LYS A 117 10.00 -16.93 -16.97
C LYS A 117 10.97 -17.87 -16.24
N ARG A 118 10.71 -18.19 -14.98
CA ARG A 118 11.59 -18.98 -14.12
C ARG A 118 10.88 -20.15 -13.43
N GLY A 119 11.34 -21.37 -13.64
CA GLY A 119 10.76 -22.54 -12.98
C GLY A 119 11.06 -22.68 -11.48
N ASP A 120 11.70 -21.70 -10.85
CA ASP A 120 12.31 -21.78 -9.51
C ASP A 120 11.83 -20.70 -8.52
N THR A 121 10.84 -19.88 -8.91
CA THR A 121 10.41 -18.72 -8.12
C THR A 121 9.03 -18.94 -7.52
N LEU A 122 8.91 -18.79 -6.20
CA LEU A 122 7.65 -18.77 -5.47
C LEU A 122 7.24 -17.32 -5.16
N VAL A 123 6.04 -16.93 -5.62
CA VAL A 123 5.42 -15.64 -5.32
C VAL A 123 4.26 -15.86 -4.36
N ILE A 124 4.23 -15.12 -3.26
CA ILE A 124 3.14 -15.14 -2.26
C ILE A 124 2.62 -13.72 -2.12
N VAL A 125 1.30 -13.56 -2.23
CA VAL A 125 0.60 -12.28 -2.04
C VAL A 125 -0.44 -12.46 -0.93
N THR A 126 -0.37 -11.63 0.10
CA THR A 126 -1.31 -11.60 1.22
C THR A 126 -1.43 -10.16 1.73
N ALA A 127 -2.38 -9.92 2.62
CA ALA A 127 -2.38 -8.73 3.47
C ALA A 127 -1.92 -9.10 4.90
N ASP A 128 -1.58 -8.09 5.68
CA ASP A 128 -1.34 -8.16 7.12
C ASP A 128 -2.65 -8.07 7.92
N HIS A 129 -3.61 -7.25 7.46
CA HIS A 129 -4.98 -7.14 7.95
C HIS A 129 -5.91 -6.44 6.94
N GLU A 130 -7.21 -6.37 7.26
CA GLU A 130 -8.18 -5.48 6.58
C GLU A 130 -8.31 -4.16 7.33
N THR A 131 -8.58 -3.07 6.60
CA THR A 131 -8.71 -1.72 7.17
C THR A 131 -9.96 -1.01 6.65
N GLY A 132 -10.67 -0.33 7.55
CA GLY A 132 -11.87 0.47 7.24
C GLY A 132 -13.19 -0.32 7.29
N GLY A 133 -13.13 -1.65 7.19
CA GLY A 133 -14.30 -2.50 7.05
C GLY A 133 -15.07 -2.13 5.78
N LEU A 134 -14.35 -2.11 4.66
CA LEU A 134 -14.84 -1.73 3.34
C LEU A 134 -15.91 -2.72 2.85
N GLY A 135 -17.08 -2.20 2.50
CA GLY A 135 -18.17 -2.96 1.89
C GLY A 135 -18.53 -2.43 0.50
N LEU A 136 -18.68 -3.33 -0.49
CA LEU A 136 -19.23 -3.00 -1.82
C LEU A 136 -20.77 -2.94 -1.81
N SER A 137 -21.30 -2.35 -0.75
CA SER A 137 -22.71 -2.00 -0.57
C SER A 137 -22.80 -1.07 0.64
N SER A 138 -23.64 -0.05 0.56
CA SER A 138 -24.02 0.80 1.69
C SER A 138 -25.47 0.59 2.13
N GLY A 139 -26.06 -0.57 1.80
CA GLY A 139 -27.47 -0.90 2.07
C GLY A 139 -28.35 -1.06 0.82
N ASP A 140 -27.76 -1.01 -0.37
CA ASP A 140 -28.41 -1.36 -1.64
C ASP A 140 -27.72 -2.55 -2.32
N TYR A 141 -28.29 -3.04 -3.43
CA TYR A 141 -27.80 -4.22 -4.16
C TYR A 141 -26.90 -3.84 -5.35
N ARG A 142 -26.17 -2.71 -5.28
CA ARG A 142 -25.36 -2.19 -6.40
C ARG A 142 -24.09 -1.51 -5.91
N VAL A 143 -23.16 -1.31 -6.83
CA VAL A 143 -21.98 -0.45 -6.67
C VAL A 143 -21.76 0.31 -7.97
N ASP A 144 -21.60 1.63 -7.90
CA ASP A 144 -21.44 2.49 -9.09
C ASP A 144 -19.97 2.57 -9.51
N VAL A 145 -19.42 1.44 -9.99
CA VAL A 145 -18.00 1.31 -10.37
C VAL A 145 -17.57 2.36 -11.41
N ASP A 146 -18.42 2.66 -12.38
CA ASP A 146 -18.09 3.64 -13.42
C ASP A 146 -17.99 5.07 -12.88
N LYS A 147 -18.71 5.41 -11.80
CA LYS A 147 -18.52 6.70 -11.13
C LYS A 147 -17.21 6.73 -10.35
N ILE A 148 -16.89 5.66 -9.62
CA ILE A 148 -15.63 5.53 -8.86
C ILE A 148 -14.43 5.71 -9.81
N ARG A 149 -14.48 5.07 -10.99
CA ARG A 149 -13.44 5.21 -12.03
C ARG A 149 -13.24 6.64 -12.53
N ASN A 150 -14.25 7.49 -12.42
CA ASN A 150 -14.18 8.90 -12.82
C ASN A 150 -13.70 9.84 -11.70
N PHE A 151 -13.50 9.34 -10.47
CA PHE A 151 -12.91 10.14 -9.40
C PHE A 151 -11.46 10.50 -9.78
N LYS A 152 -11.01 11.70 -9.40
CA LYS A 152 -9.72 12.27 -9.85
C LYS A 152 -8.77 12.64 -8.72
N LYS A 153 -9.27 12.77 -7.48
CA LYS A 153 -8.54 13.30 -6.33
C LYS A 153 -8.95 12.56 -5.07
N THR A 154 -8.02 12.49 -4.11
CA THR A 154 -8.33 12.01 -2.76
C THR A 154 -9.05 13.09 -1.97
N THR A 155 -9.76 12.66 -0.94
CA THR A 155 -10.38 13.47 0.09
C THR A 155 -9.36 14.35 0.79
N ASP A 156 -8.15 13.84 1.08
CA ASP A 156 -7.03 14.61 1.61
C ASP A 156 -6.71 15.81 0.72
N TRP A 157 -6.58 15.58 -0.60
CA TRP A 157 -6.30 16.65 -1.56
C TRP A 157 -7.43 17.68 -1.61
N ILE A 158 -8.69 17.23 -1.59
CA ILE A 158 -9.84 18.15 -1.58
C ILE A 158 -9.85 19.02 -0.35
N MET A 159 -9.67 18.42 0.83
CA MET A 159 -9.70 19.13 2.11
C MET A 159 -8.53 20.12 2.26
N ALA A 160 -7.40 19.84 1.62
CA ALA A 160 -6.26 20.76 1.56
C ALA A 160 -6.49 21.98 0.65
N ASN A 161 -7.33 21.86 -0.39
CA ASN A 161 -7.50 22.90 -1.42
C ASN A 161 -8.84 23.65 -1.36
N TYR A 162 -9.86 23.04 -0.75
CA TYR A 162 -11.23 23.56 -0.73
C TYR A 162 -11.79 23.46 0.70
N SER A 163 -12.10 24.61 1.29
CA SER A 163 -12.71 24.65 2.61
C SER A 163 -14.20 24.36 2.54
N PRO A 164 -14.76 23.42 3.33
CA PRO A 164 -16.19 23.15 3.36
C PRO A 164 -17.03 24.34 3.89
N LYS A 165 -16.39 25.35 4.50
CA LYS A 165 -17.04 26.60 4.90
C LYS A 165 -17.49 27.44 3.70
N ASP A 166 -16.77 27.36 2.59
CA ASP A 166 -17.19 27.94 1.31
C ASP A 166 -18.01 26.91 0.53
N ARG A 167 -19.29 26.81 0.92
CA ARG A 167 -20.21 25.74 0.46
C ARG A 167 -20.29 25.67 -1.07
N GLU A 168 -20.37 26.82 -1.74
CA GLU A 168 -20.50 26.90 -3.19
C GLU A 168 -19.24 26.40 -3.89
N LYS A 169 -18.06 26.89 -3.48
CA LYS A 169 -16.79 26.47 -4.08
C LYS A 169 -16.51 24.99 -3.79
N PHE A 170 -16.85 24.51 -2.59
CA PHE A 170 -16.67 23.12 -2.20
C PHE A 170 -17.57 22.18 -3.02
N LYS A 171 -18.87 22.49 -3.17
CA LYS A 171 -19.78 21.70 -4.02
C LYS A 171 -19.28 21.61 -5.47
N LYS A 172 -18.83 22.72 -6.04
CA LYS A 172 -18.27 22.75 -7.41
C LYS A 172 -17.02 21.87 -7.54
N ALA A 173 -16.14 21.85 -6.55
CA ALA A 173 -14.97 20.97 -6.54
C ALA A 173 -15.38 19.49 -6.50
N ILE A 174 -16.39 19.13 -5.69
CA ILE A 174 -16.88 17.75 -5.64
C ILE A 174 -17.46 17.31 -6.99
N GLU A 175 -18.23 18.18 -7.64
CA GLU A 175 -18.75 17.92 -8.98
C GLU A 175 -17.62 17.76 -10.01
N GLU A 176 -16.61 18.64 -9.99
CA GLU A 176 -15.48 18.62 -10.93
C GLU A 176 -14.60 17.36 -10.81
N TYR A 177 -14.29 16.96 -9.58
CA TYR A 177 -13.30 15.90 -9.30
C TYR A 177 -13.92 14.52 -9.05
N PHE A 178 -15.20 14.44 -8.72
CA PHE A 178 -15.88 13.17 -8.44
C PHE A 178 -17.13 12.95 -9.31
N GLY A 179 -17.64 13.99 -10.00
CA GLY A 179 -18.89 13.88 -10.74
C GLY A 179 -20.10 13.66 -9.84
N LEU A 180 -20.02 14.10 -8.58
CA LEU A 180 -21.06 13.91 -7.57
C LEU A 180 -21.57 15.26 -7.06
N THR A 181 -22.82 15.27 -6.58
CA THR A 181 -23.43 16.44 -5.95
C THR A 181 -23.55 16.24 -4.44
N LEU A 182 -23.14 17.24 -3.66
CA LEU A 182 -23.40 17.28 -2.22
C LEU A 182 -24.69 18.06 -1.91
N SER A 183 -25.51 17.49 -1.05
CA SER A 183 -26.66 18.16 -0.44
C SER A 183 -26.20 19.12 0.66
N ASP A 184 -27.12 19.94 1.16
CA ASP A 184 -26.82 20.79 2.31
C ASP A 184 -26.66 20.01 3.62
N GLU A 185 -27.29 18.84 3.72
CA GLU A 185 -27.12 17.90 4.82
C GLU A 185 -25.72 17.29 4.82
N ASP A 186 -25.22 16.88 3.65
CA ASP A 186 -23.84 16.37 3.49
C ASP A 186 -22.81 17.38 4.00
N LEU A 187 -22.95 18.65 3.63
CA LEU A 187 -22.05 19.70 4.09
C LEU A 187 -22.14 19.96 5.60
N ASN A 188 -23.34 19.82 6.16
CA ASN A 188 -23.53 19.95 7.61
C ASN A 188 -22.87 18.78 8.33
N ARG A 189 -22.99 17.54 7.84
CA ARG A 189 -22.28 16.36 8.36
C ARG A 189 -20.77 16.58 8.36
N ILE A 190 -20.19 17.02 7.24
CA ILE A 190 -18.76 17.32 7.11
C ILE A 190 -18.34 18.39 8.13
N SER A 191 -19.12 19.46 8.25
CA SER A 191 -18.78 20.60 9.13
C SER A 191 -18.87 20.26 10.62
N MET A 192 -19.75 19.34 11.03
CA MET A 192 -19.92 18.91 12.42
C MET A 192 -19.01 17.74 12.80
N SER A 193 -18.39 17.07 11.83
CA SER A 193 -17.50 15.94 12.09
C SER A 193 -16.22 16.37 12.80
N LYS A 194 -15.75 15.54 13.73
CA LYS A 194 -14.40 15.69 14.33
C LYS A 194 -13.30 15.45 13.31
N ASN A 195 -13.59 14.67 12.27
CA ASN A 195 -12.69 14.42 11.15
C ASN A 195 -13.44 14.65 9.82
N PRO A 196 -13.51 15.91 9.35
CA PRO A 196 -14.24 16.27 8.13
C PRO A 196 -13.74 15.53 6.88
N LYS A 197 -12.45 15.16 6.84
CA LYS A 197 -11.87 14.36 5.75
C LYS A 197 -12.51 12.98 5.65
N ILE A 198 -12.49 12.23 6.75
CA ILE A 198 -13.07 10.89 6.80
C ILE A 198 -14.57 10.93 6.51
N GLU A 199 -15.26 11.96 7.04
CA GLU A 199 -16.69 12.13 6.77
C GLU A 199 -16.97 12.39 5.29
N LEU A 200 -16.12 13.18 4.61
CA LEU A 200 -16.21 13.34 3.16
C LEU A 200 -16.02 11.99 2.45
N GLY A 201 -15.03 11.17 2.83
CA GLY A 201 -14.81 9.84 2.25
C GLY A 201 -16.04 8.93 2.36
N ARG A 202 -16.67 8.90 3.54
CA ARG A 202 -17.93 8.16 3.76
C ARG A 202 -19.07 8.66 2.90
N ILE A 203 -19.28 9.98 2.82
CA ILE A 203 -20.34 10.57 1.99
C ILE A 203 -20.13 10.27 0.51
N LEU A 204 -18.88 10.37 0.01
CA LEU A 204 -18.56 10.03 -1.36
C LEU A 204 -18.79 8.53 -1.63
N GLY A 205 -18.40 7.67 -0.68
CA GLY A 205 -18.68 6.23 -0.70
C GLY A 205 -20.18 5.93 -0.78
N GLU A 206 -20.99 6.49 0.11
CA GLU A 206 -22.45 6.34 0.12
C GLU A 206 -23.08 6.72 -1.23
N LYS A 207 -22.59 7.78 -1.88
CA LYS A 207 -23.08 8.24 -3.19
C LYS A 207 -22.74 7.31 -4.36
N VAL A 208 -21.83 6.36 -4.15
CA VAL A 208 -21.45 5.31 -5.11
C VAL A 208 -21.71 3.91 -4.57
N SER A 209 -22.50 3.80 -3.50
CA SER A 209 -22.90 2.55 -2.85
C SER A 209 -21.75 1.73 -2.27
N VAL A 210 -20.76 2.44 -1.69
CA VAL A 210 -19.64 1.87 -0.94
C VAL A 210 -19.78 2.26 0.53
N GLY A 211 -19.71 1.26 1.40
CA GLY A 211 -19.84 1.41 2.85
C GLY A 211 -18.51 1.22 3.58
N TRP A 212 -18.43 1.80 4.78
CA TRP A 212 -17.31 1.65 5.71
C TRP A 212 -17.85 1.47 7.12
N THR A 213 -17.23 0.62 7.93
CA THR A 213 -17.71 0.35 9.31
C THR A 213 -16.82 0.97 10.37
N THR A 214 -15.58 1.30 10.03
CA THR A 214 -14.60 1.83 10.99
C THR A 214 -13.66 2.84 10.32
N THR A 215 -12.64 3.28 11.05
CA THR A 215 -11.47 4.04 10.55
C THR A 215 -10.19 3.38 11.07
N THR A 216 -10.27 2.11 11.46
CA THR A 216 -9.18 1.28 11.96
C THR A 216 -9.26 -0.10 11.32
N HIS A 217 -8.52 -1.07 11.83
CA HIS A 217 -8.46 -2.40 11.26
C HIS A 217 -9.70 -3.22 11.63
N SER A 218 -9.97 -4.28 10.86
CA SER A 218 -10.94 -5.31 11.20
C SER A 218 -10.28 -6.69 11.27
N GLY A 219 -10.93 -7.62 11.98
CA GLY A 219 -10.48 -9.01 12.10
C GLY A 219 -10.87 -9.90 10.93
N THR A 220 -11.10 -9.32 9.74
CA THR A 220 -11.50 -10.08 8.56
C THR A 220 -10.35 -10.99 8.11
N PRO A 221 -10.60 -12.29 7.86
CA PRO A 221 -9.58 -13.16 7.25
C PRO A 221 -9.14 -12.59 5.90
N VAL A 222 -7.84 -12.45 5.72
CA VAL A 222 -7.24 -11.92 4.49
C VAL A 222 -6.94 -13.06 3.51
N PRO A 223 -7.05 -12.82 2.19
CA PRO A 223 -6.72 -13.83 1.21
C PRO A 223 -5.21 -14.05 1.15
N ILE A 224 -4.82 -15.29 0.85
CA ILE A 224 -3.46 -15.63 0.44
C ILE A 224 -3.51 -16.20 -0.98
N PHE A 225 -2.66 -15.66 -1.84
CA PHE A 225 -2.44 -16.13 -3.20
C PHE A 225 -1.00 -16.61 -3.32
N ALA A 226 -0.78 -17.72 -4.01
CA ALA A 226 0.56 -18.24 -4.25
C ALA A 226 0.71 -18.75 -5.69
N PHE A 227 1.89 -18.54 -6.27
CA PHE A 227 2.25 -19.00 -7.61
C PHE A 227 3.69 -19.51 -7.62
N GLY A 228 3.95 -20.59 -8.37
CA GLY A 228 5.27 -21.20 -8.51
C GLY A 228 5.48 -22.45 -7.64
N PRO A 229 6.72 -22.98 -7.57
CA PRO A 229 7.02 -24.19 -6.81
C PRO A 229 6.65 -24.08 -5.33
N GLY A 230 5.86 -25.03 -4.83
CA GLY A 230 5.42 -25.05 -3.42
C GLY A 230 4.16 -24.24 -3.14
N ALA A 231 3.55 -23.58 -4.14
CA ALA A 231 2.33 -22.80 -3.98
C ALA A 231 1.15 -23.61 -3.38
N GLU A 232 1.10 -24.92 -3.62
CA GLU A 232 0.09 -25.83 -3.06
C GLU A 232 0.08 -25.87 -1.52
N ASN A 233 1.19 -25.47 -0.88
CA ASN A 233 1.30 -25.40 0.59
C ASN A 233 0.56 -24.19 1.20
N PHE A 234 0.12 -23.23 0.37
CA PHE A 234 -0.58 -22.01 0.81
C PHE A 234 -2.09 -22.08 0.53
N THR A 235 -2.68 -23.28 0.69
CA THR A 235 -4.11 -23.53 0.47
C THR A 235 -4.83 -23.80 1.79
N GLY A 236 -6.11 -23.43 1.86
CA GLY A 236 -6.94 -23.62 3.06
C GLY A 236 -6.90 -22.42 4.03
N PHE A 237 -7.26 -22.68 5.28
CA PHE A 237 -7.25 -21.67 6.35
C PHE A 237 -5.92 -21.75 7.12
N LEU A 238 -5.15 -20.67 7.08
CA LEU A 238 -3.85 -20.57 7.71
C LEU A 238 -3.86 -19.42 8.71
N ASP A 239 -3.23 -19.64 9.86
CA ASP A 239 -2.80 -18.53 10.72
C ASP A 239 -1.59 -17.86 10.07
N ASN A 240 -1.43 -16.54 10.25
CA ASN A 240 -0.34 -15.81 9.61
C ASN A 240 1.05 -16.30 10.08
N THR A 241 1.15 -16.96 11.24
CA THR A 241 2.39 -17.57 11.73
C THR A 241 2.79 -18.84 10.98
N GLU A 242 1.86 -19.47 10.25
CA GLU A 242 2.15 -20.63 9.40
C GLU A 242 2.90 -20.22 8.12
N ILE A 243 2.63 -19.03 7.58
CA ILE A 243 3.25 -18.53 6.33
C ILE A 243 4.79 -18.57 6.40
N PRO A 244 5.46 -17.94 7.39
CA PRO A 244 6.92 -18.02 7.49
C PRO A 244 7.40 -19.46 7.78
N ARG A 245 6.64 -20.29 8.49
CA ARG A 245 7.01 -21.70 8.72
C ARG A 245 7.05 -22.50 7.41
N ILE A 246 6.06 -22.28 6.55
CA ILE A 246 6.00 -22.91 5.22
C ILE A 246 7.16 -22.42 4.35
N ILE A 247 7.40 -21.11 4.27
CA ILE A 247 8.51 -20.52 3.49
C ILE A 247 9.85 -21.15 3.93
N MET A 248 10.10 -21.23 5.23
CA MET A 248 11.33 -21.79 5.78
C MET A 248 11.48 -23.28 5.46
N LYS A 249 10.40 -24.05 5.57
CA LYS A 249 10.39 -25.48 5.20
C LYS A 249 10.72 -25.67 3.71
N LEU A 250 10.16 -24.84 2.83
CA LEU A 250 10.38 -24.93 1.38
C LEU A 250 11.80 -24.51 0.97
N THR A 251 12.38 -23.53 1.68
CA THR A 251 13.72 -22.99 1.39
C THR A 251 14.84 -23.74 2.11
N GLY A 252 14.52 -24.62 3.06
CA GLY A 252 15.50 -25.37 3.84
C GLY A 252 16.19 -24.57 4.95
N TYR A 253 15.76 -23.33 5.20
CA TYR A 253 16.27 -22.52 6.31
C TYR A 253 15.62 -22.92 7.64
N SER A 254 16.37 -22.86 8.75
CA SER A 254 15.85 -23.13 10.09
C SER A 254 15.22 -21.90 10.71
N LEU A 255 13.99 -22.01 11.21
CA LEU A 255 13.34 -20.93 11.95
C LEU A 255 13.89 -20.85 13.38
N GLN A 256 14.77 -19.89 13.63
CA GLN A 256 15.15 -19.49 14.99
C GLN A 256 14.32 -18.28 15.37
N TYR A 257 13.23 -18.49 16.11
CA TYR A 257 12.61 -17.37 16.80
C TYR A 257 13.61 -16.84 17.84
N PRO A 258 13.91 -15.53 17.87
CA PRO A 258 14.51 -14.98 19.07
C PRO A 258 13.56 -15.31 20.22
N LEU A 259 14.01 -16.11 21.19
CA LEU A 259 13.32 -16.29 22.46
C LEU A 259 13.36 -14.95 23.18
N LEU A 260 12.45 -14.05 22.83
CA LEU A 260 12.06 -12.95 23.67
C LEU A 260 11.36 -13.57 24.87
N LYS A 261 12.13 -13.86 25.91
CA LYS A 261 11.58 -14.04 27.24
C LYS A 261 10.94 -12.69 27.58
N GLU A 262 9.62 -12.60 27.45
CA GLU A 262 8.91 -11.47 28.03
C GLU A 262 9.39 -11.32 29.48
N PRO A 263 9.85 -10.14 29.90
CA PRO A 263 10.04 -9.92 31.32
C PRO A 263 8.65 -10.05 31.94
N VAL A 264 8.39 -11.21 32.55
CA VAL A 264 7.24 -11.40 33.42
C VAL A 264 7.43 -10.39 34.53
N THR A 265 6.80 -9.22 34.39
CA THR A 265 6.70 -8.24 35.45
C THR A 265 5.97 -8.94 36.59
N LYS A 266 6.69 -9.16 37.69
CA LYS A 266 6.10 -9.56 38.98
C LYS A 266 5.18 -8.47 39.50
#